data_AF-A0ABD0N998-F1
#
_entry.id   AF-A0ABD0N998-F1
#
_cell.length_a   1.000
_cell.length_b   1.000
_cell.length_c   1.000
_cell.angle_alpha   90.00
_cell.angle_beta   90.00
_cell.angle_gamma   90.00
#
_symmetry.space_group_name_H-M   'P 1'
#
loop_
_entity.id
_entity.type
_entity.pdbx_description
1 polymer ?
#
loop_
_entity_poly.entity_id
_entity_poly.type
_entity_poly.pdbx_seq_one_letter_code
_entity_poly.pdbx_strand_id
1 'polypeptide(L)' 'DVRKFKDTKKHFDKVREDLEIAQVKNAQAPRNKPHEVEEATSTLNFTRKCFRHLALDYVLQ' A
#
# COMPACT_ATOMS: atom_id res chain seq x y z
N ASP A 1 22.23 -11.44 -2.14
CA ASP A 1 21.66 -12.77 -2.49
C ASP A 1 20.56 -12.54 -3.53
N VAL A 2 20.70 -13.08 -4.75
CA VAL A 2 19.77 -12.84 -5.86
C VAL A 2 18.35 -13.35 -5.55
N ARG A 3 18.21 -14.44 -4.78
CA ARG A 3 16.88 -14.97 -4.41
C ARG A 3 16.17 -14.00 -3.47
N LYS A 4 16.87 -13.54 -2.43
CA LYS A 4 16.35 -12.56 -1.46
C LYS A 4 15.96 -11.24 -2.11
N PHE A 5 16.74 -10.76 -3.08
CA PHE A 5 16.40 -9.57 -3.87
C PHE A 5 15.11 -9.76 -4.69
N LYS A 6 14.97 -10.90 -5.38
CA LYS A 6 13.75 -11.20 -6.15
C LYS A 6 12.51 -11.29 -5.25
N ASP A 7 12.65 -11.89 -4.07
CA ASP A 7 11.54 -12.03 -3.12
C ASP A 7 11.10 -10.68 -2.56
N THR A 8 12.05 -9.84 -2.13
CA THR A 8 11.74 -8.48 -1.65
C THR A 8 11.17 -7.59 -2.74
N LYS A 9 11.69 -7.67 -3.97
CA LYS A 9 11.10 -6.99 -5.14
C LYS A 9 9.65 -7.41 -5.37
N LYS A 10 9.34 -8.71 -5.32
CA LYS A 10 7.97 -9.21 -5.50
C LYS A 10 7.01 -8.66 -4.43
N HIS A 11 7.42 -8.63 -3.17
CA HIS A 11 6.61 -8.05 -2.10
C HIS A 11 6.42 -6.54 -2.26
N PHE A 12 7.48 -5.83 -2.66
CA PHE A 12 7.41 -4.40 -2.94
C PHE A 12 6.45 -4.07 -4.10
N ASP A 13 6.54 -4.80 -5.21
CA ASP A 13 5.64 -4.59 -6.36
C ASP A 13 4.18 -4.84 -5.98
N LYS A 14 3.90 -5.87 -5.17
CA LYS A 14 2.54 -6.15 -4.68
C LYS A 14 1.99 -5.01 -3.81
N VAL A 15 2.75 -4.54 -2.81
CA VAL A 15 2.25 -3.46 -1.94
C VAL A 15 2.13 -2.12 -2.67
N ARG A 16 2.90 -1.92 -3.74
CA ARG A 16 2.75 -0.76 -4.63
C ARG A 16 1.39 -0.77 -5.33
N GLU A 17 0.98 -1.91 -5.88
CA GLU A 17 -0.33 -2.09 -6.51
C GLU A 17 -1.47 -1.94 -5.49
N ASP A 18 -1.33 -2.55 -4.30
CA ASP A 18 -2.30 -2.39 -3.21
C ASP A 18 -2.47 -0.91 -2.81
N LEU A 19 -1.39 -0.13 -2.81
CA LEU A 19 -1.42 1.31 -2.49
C LEU A 19 -2.19 2.10 -3.56
N GLU A 20 -1.97 1.81 -4.84
CA GLU A 20 -2.68 2.45 -5.95
C GLU A 20 -4.19 2.17 -5.85
N ILE A 21 -4.57 0.92 -5.59
CA ILE A 21 -5.97 0.53 -5.37
C ILE A 21 -6.56 1.28 -4.16
N ALA A 22 -5.84 1.36 -3.04
CA ALA A 22 -6.31 2.06 -1.85
C ALA A 22 -6.47 3.57 -2.08
N GLN A 23 -5.60 4.19 -2.89
CA GLN A 23 -5.72 5.59 -3.29
C GLN A 23 -6.97 5.83 -4.12
N VAL A 24 -7.22 4.98 -5.13
CA VAL A 24 -8.42 5.07 -5.98
C VAL A 24 -9.70 4.91 -5.14
N LYS A 25 -9.74 3.90 -4.27
CA LYS A 25 -10.87 3.67 -3.36
C LYS A 25 -11.14 4.85 -2.42
N ASN A 26 -10.09 5.42 -1.83
CA ASN A 26 -10.22 6.58 -0.96
C ASN A 26 -10.72 7.83 -1.71
N ALA A 27 -10.20 8.07 -2.92
CA ALA A 27 -10.62 9.19 -3.75
C ALA A 27 -12.09 9.09 -4.20
N GLN A 28 -12.58 7.86 -4.40
CA GLN A 28 -13.96 7.58 -4.80
C GLN A 28 -14.93 7.41 -3.62
N ALA A 29 -14.45 7.50 -2.37
CA ALA A 29 -15.29 7.25 -1.20
C ALA A 29 -16.45 8.26 -1.12
N PRO A 30 -17.69 7.79 -0.86
CA PRO A 30 -18.87 8.65 -0.85
C PRO A 30 -18.84 9.59 0.35
N ARG A 31 -18.65 10.90 0.08
CA ARG A 31 -18.52 11.94 1.12
C ARG A 31 -19.73 12.10 2.04
N ASN A 32 -20.91 11.62 1.62
CA ASN A 32 -22.14 11.62 2.42
C ASN A 32 -22.23 10.43 3.39
N LYS A 33 -21.24 9.54 3.40
CA LYS A 33 -21.15 8.39 4.31
C LYS A 33 -19.84 8.43 5.09
N PRO A 34 -19.80 9.14 6.24
CA PRO A 34 -18.56 9.36 7.00
C PRO A 34 -17.81 8.08 7.38
N HIS A 35 -18.54 7.02 7.73
CA HIS A 35 -17.93 5.72 8.08
C HIS A 35 -17.19 5.07 6.90
N GLU A 36 -17.76 5.10 5.69
CA GLU A 36 -17.09 4.55 4.50
C GLU A 36 -15.83 5.37 4.14
N VAL A 37 -15.89 6.69 4.33
CA VAL A 37 -14.73 7.58 4.15
C VAL A 37 -13.63 7.27 5.17
N GLU A 38 -13.99 7.08 6.43
CA GLU A 38 -13.05 6.73 7.50
C GLU A 38 -12.40 5.37 7.25
N GLU A 39 -13.18 4.37 6.84
CA GLU A 39 -12.69 3.04 6.49
C GLU A 39 -11.69 3.13 5.33
N ALA A 40 -12.07 3.77 4.22
CA ALA A 40 -11.18 3.91 3.06
C ALA A 40 -9.90 4.69 3.40
N THR A 41 -10.00 5.70 4.26
CA THR A 41 -8.84 6.49 4.73
C THR A 41 -7.93 5.65 5.62
N SER A 42 -8.50 4.82 6.50
CA SER A 42 -7.77 3.91 7.37
C SER A 42 -7.01 2.86 6.57
N THR A 43 -7.66 2.25 5.57
CA THR A 43 -7.00 1.33 4.62
C THR A 43 -5.85 2.02 3.90
N LEU A 44 -6.07 3.21 3.33
CA LEU A 44 -5.01 3.97 2.64
C LEU A 44 -3.80 4.25 3.55
N ASN A 45 -4.06 4.66 4.79
CA ASN A 45 -2.99 4.94 5.76
C ASN A 45 -2.20 3.68 6.13
N PHE A 46 -2.89 2.55 6.32
CA PHE A 46 -2.24 1.27 6.59
C PHE A 46 -1.36 0.84 5.41
N THR A 47 -1.91 0.81 4.20
CA THR A 47 -1.17 0.39 3.00
C THR A 47 0.02 1.31 2.72
N ARG A 48 -0.10 2.63 2.98
CA ARG A 48 1.01 3.59 2.87
C ARG A 48 2.15 3.27 3.84
N LYS A 49 1.84 2.83 5.07
CA LYS A 49 2.88 2.41 6.04
C LYS A 49 3.59 1.14 5.56
N CYS A 50 2.84 0.13 5.11
CA CYS A 50 3.40 -1.10 4.56
C CYS A 50 4.28 -0.84 3.33
N PHE A 51 3.84 0.02 2.42
CA PHE A 51 4.62 0.41 1.25
C PHE A 51 5.98 0.99 1.65
N ARG A 52 6.01 1.93 2.60
CA ARG A 52 7.27 2.52 3.08
C ARG A 52 8.21 1.48 3.69
N HIS A 53 7.67 0.55 4.48
CA HIS A 53 8.47 -0.49 5.11
C HIS A 53 9.09 -1.43 4.05
N LEU A 54 8.28 -1.96 3.14
CA LEU A 54 8.75 -2.87 2.10
C LEU A 54 9.62 -2.19 1.04
N ALA A 55 9.46 -0.88 0.81
CA ALA A 55 10.36 -0.10 -0.02
C ALA A 55 11.78 -0.08 0.57
N LEU A 56 11.89 0.14 1.89
CA LEU A 56 13.18 0.10 2.58
C LEU A 56 13.79 -1.31 2.52
N ASP A 57 13.01 -2.34 2.78
CA ASP A 57 13.49 -3.73 2.70
C ASP A 57 14.04 -4.07 1.32
N TYR A 58 13.34 -3.64 0.25
CA TYR A 58 13.76 -3.85 -1.13
C TYR A 58 15.02 -3.08 -1.50
N VAL A 59 15.12 -1.79 -1.15
CA VAL A 59 16.29 -0.95 -1.47
C VAL A 59 17.55 -1.38 -0.72
N LEU A 60 17.38 -2.02 0.46
CA LEU A 60 18.49 -2.50 1.29
C LEU A 60 18.89 -3.97 1.01
N GLN A 61 18.32 -4.64 0.00
CA GLN A 61 18.74 -5.99 -0.44
C GLN A 61 19.82 -5.97 -1.50
#